data_AF-A0A3P9MLQ5-F1
#
_entry.id   AF-A0A3P9MLQ5-F1
#
_cell.length_a   1.000
_cell.length_b   1.000
_cell.length_c   1.000
_cell.angle_alpha   90.00
_cell.angle_beta   90.00
_cell.angle_gamma   90.00
#
_symmetry.space_group_name_H-M   'P 1'
#
loop_
_entity.id
_entity.type
_entity.pdbx_description
1 polymer ?
#
loop_
_entity_poly.entity_id
_entity_poly.type
_entity_poly.pdbx_seq_one_letter_code
_entity_poly.pdbx_strand_id
1 'polypeptide(L)'
;MTKRKQKNHFWICVASRKLHITARYQTSGKQKLRGVEAEAAGRKSSRRSQLFTMNPALLALVLSLLATVAPQSQDHHDMDWVNAYRQGFNFQCPHGEALVAIRSYFSEAEGSDRLWSFECQPTPEGLGEPSDCWWDDINRAGLEWTSTCTRNGLVAGVQSMYFESVLDREWQFYCCYYKRRCPYSCMKTNDIPLYYKEEAELVVPTYGYFIRGAQTTFSGVLRDRQWKYILCRMTDFDCEFENL
;
A
#
# COMPACT_ATOMS: atom_id res chain seq x y z
N MET A 1 68.39 12.95 -3.76
CA MET A 1 67.74 14.20 -4.19
C MET A 1 66.28 14.17 -3.78
N THR A 2 65.90 15.12 -2.94
CA THR A 2 64.61 15.32 -2.30
C THR A 2 63.65 16.14 -3.17
N LYS A 3 62.33 15.96 -2.92
CA LYS A 3 61.12 16.78 -3.22
C LYS A 3 60.08 15.99 -4.02
N ARG A 4 58.78 16.04 -3.76
CA ARG A 4 57.92 16.53 -2.65
C ARG A 4 56.53 15.95 -2.94
N LYS A 5 55.82 15.48 -1.92
CA LYS A 5 54.39 15.11 -1.96
C LYS A 5 53.54 16.28 -2.45
N GLN A 6 52.55 16.02 -3.30
CA GLN A 6 51.42 16.92 -3.52
C GLN A 6 50.11 16.14 -3.39
N LYS A 7 49.46 16.35 -2.23
CA LYS A 7 48.09 15.93 -1.95
C LYS A 7 47.17 17.03 -2.49
N ASN A 8 46.26 16.70 -3.40
CA ASN A 8 45.20 17.62 -3.81
C ASN A 8 43.98 17.42 -2.91
N HIS A 9 43.80 18.36 -1.97
CA HIS A 9 42.54 18.60 -1.29
C HIS A 9 41.67 19.46 -2.22
N PHE A 10 40.52 18.92 -2.64
CA PHE A 10 39.49 19.71 -3.31
C PHE A 10 38.43 20.07 -2.26
N TRP A 11 38.34 21.36 -1.93
CA TRP A 11 37.24 21.95 -1.17
C TRP A 11 36.14 22.32 -2.16
N ILE A 12 34.97 21.69 -2.06
CA ILE A 12 33.74 22.18 -2.67
C ILE A 12 32.75 22.43 -1.53
N CYS A 13 32.40 23.70 -1.35
CA CYS A 13 31.33 24.16 -0.49
C CYS A 13 29.99 23.61 -1.02
N VAL A 14 29.32 22.75 -0.26
CA VAL A 14 27.93 22.39 -0.48
C VAL A 14 27.07 23.15 0.52
N ALA A 15 26.40 24.20 0.04
CA ALA A 15 25.31 24.84 0.74
C ALA A 15 23.99 24.25 0.22
N SER A 16 23.28 23.47 1.04
CA SER A 16 21.83 23.29 0.90
C SER A 16 21.20 22.94 2.22
N ARG A 17 20.20 23.74 2.57
CA ARG A 17 19.56 23.84 3.88
C ARG A 17 18.65 22.65 4.11
N LYS A 18 18.84 21.95 5.24
CA LYS A 18 17.86 21.03 5.81
C LYS A 18 16.74 21.84 6.48
N LEU A 19 15.51 21.69 6.02
CA LEU A 19 14.32 22.11 6.76
C LEU A 19 13.92 20.97 7.70
N HIS A 20 14.20 21.12 9.00
CA HIS A 20 13.67 20.26 10.05
C HIS A 20 12.47 20.99 10.66
N ILE A 21 11.26 20.48 10.44
CA ILE A 21 10.07 20.91 11.17
C ILE A 21 9.91 19.98 12.37
N THR A 22 10.33 20.46 13.54
CA THR A 22 9.97 19.89 14.84
C THR A 22 8.75 20.64 15.37
N ALA A 23 7.56 20.03 15.32
CA ALA A 23 6.38 20.55 15.99
C ALA A 23 6.50 20.27 17.50
N ARG A 24 6.83 21.30 18.29
CA ARG A 24 6.67 21.28 19.74
C ARG A 24 5.21 21.57 20.09
N TYR A 25 4.54 20.60 20.67
CA TYR A 25 3.28 20.80 21.40
C TYR A 25 3.59 21.61 22.67
N GLN A 26 3.00 22.80 22.77
CA GLN A 26 3.16 23.69 23.92
C GLN A 26 1.87 23.65 24.75
N THR A 27 1.87 22.85 25.82
CA THR A 27 0.82 22.83 26.84
C THR A 27 0.99 24.05 27.75
N SER A 28 0.03 24.98 27.72
CA SER A 28 -0.08 26.05 28.73
C SER A 28 -1.20 25.68 29.69
N GLY A 29 -0.82 25.31 30.91
CA GLY A 29 -1.69 25.29 32.08
C GLY A 29 -1.29 26.40 33.05
N LYS A 30 -2.28 26.81 33.87
CA LYS A 30 -2.29 27.75 35.03
C LYS A 30 -3.26 28.91 34.77
N GLN A 31 -4.06 29.42 35.70
CA GLN A 31 -4.30 29.12 37.11
C GLN A 31 -5.61 29.82 37.51
N LYS A 32 -6.28 29.21 38.48
CA LYS A 32 -7.39 29.65 39.34
C LYS A 32 -7.26 31.11 39.84
N LEU A 33 -8.36 31.87 39.83
CA LEU A 33 -8.55 33.03 40.70
C LEU A 33 -10.01 33.10 41.20
N ARG A 34 -10.11 33.23 42.52
CA ARG A 34 -11.33 33.30 43.35
C ARG A 34 -11.88 34.72 43.38
N GLY A 35 -13.14 34.79 43.80
CA GLY A 35 -13.99 35.97 43.86
C GLY A 35 -13.43 37.16 44.64
N VAL A 36 -13.96 38.32 44.25
CA VAL A 36 -13.97 39.56 45.01
C VAL A 36 -15.45 39.96 45.12
N GLU A 37 -15.93 40.04 46.35
CA GLU A 37 -17.21 40.64 46.72
C GLU A 37 -17.12 42.16 46.59
N ALA A 38 -18.20 42.77 46.07
CA ALA A 38 -18.48 44.19 46.24
C ALA A 38 -20.01 44.35 46.37
N GLU A 39 -20.47 44.62 47.59
CA GLU A 39 -21.79 45.16 47.89
C GLU A 39 -21.85 46.64 47.47
N ALA A 40 -22.92 47.04 46.77
CA ALA A 40 -23.54 48.35 46.94
C ALA A 40 -24.94 48.44 46.32
N ALA A 41 -25.90 48.70 47.21
CA ALA A 41 -27.07 49.56 47.05
C ALA A 41 -28.14 49.23 45.98
N GLY A 42 -29.30 48.84 46.48
CA GLY A 42 -30.51 48.65 45.69
C GLY A 42 -31.09 49.94 45.12
N ARG A 43 -31.63 49.83 43.91
CA ARG A 43 -32.72 50.68 43.42
C ARG A 43 -33.69 49.81 42.63
N LYS A 44 -34.89 49.62 43.18
CA LYS A 44 -36.01 48.94 42.53
C LYS A 44 -36.38 49.72 41.26
N SER A 45 -36.25 49.08 40.10
CA SER A 45 -36.91 49.51 38.87
C SER A 45 -37.22 48.29 38.01
N SER A 46 -38.51 48.04 37.85
CA SER A 46 -39.11 47.00 37.03
C SER A 46 -38.67 47.13 35.57
N ARG A 47 -37.78 46.25 35.11
CA ARG A 47 -37.52 46.02 33.67
C ARG A 47 -37.75 44.55 33.33
N ARG A 48 -38.95 44.34 32.80
CA ARG A 48 -39.40 43.25 31.92
C ARG A 48 -38.23 42.52 31.26
N SER A 49 -38.10 41.22 31.57
CA SER A 49 -37.18 40.28 30.94
C SER A 49 -37.47 40.23 29.44
N GLN A 50 -36.67 40.91 28.63
CA GLN A 50 -36.57 40.56 27.21
C GLN A 50 -35.60 39.38 27.15
N LEU A 51 -36.14 38.16 27.18
CA LEU A 51 -35.45 37.04 26.56
C LEU A 51 -35.17 37.49 25.12
N PHE A 52 -33.90 37.68 24.77
CA PHE A 52 -33.49 37.60 23.39
C PHE A 52 -33.79 36.17 22.95
N THR A 53 -34.99 35.99 22.41
CA THR A 53 -35.36 34.81 21.64
C THR A 53 -34.50 34.85 20.40
N MET A 54 -33.35 34.18 20.46
CA MET A 54 -32.65 33.81 19.23
C MET A 54 -33.67 33.05 18.39
N ASN A 55 -33.93 33.58 17.18
CA ASN A 55 -34.89 32.99 16.27
C ASN A 55 -34.54 31.50 16.11
N PRO A 56 -35.46 30.55 16.40
CA PRO A 56 -35.17 29.13 16.25
C PRO A 56 -34.70 28.76 14.84
N ALA A 57 -35.04 29.58 13.83
CA ALA A 57 -34.52 29.46 12.48
C ALA A 57 -33.00 29.74 12.37
N LEU A 58 -32.46 30.68 13.16
CA LEU A 58 -31.03 31.04 13.16
C LEU A 58 -30.18 29.99 13.90
N LEU A 59 -30.71 29.38 14.97
CA LEU A 59 -30.06 28.25 15.63
C LEU A 59 -30.05 27.00 14.74
N ALA A 60 -31.15 26.75 14.02
CA ALA A 60 -31.25 25.66 13.05
C ALA A 60 -30.27 25.85 11.86
N LEU A 61 -30.08 27.09 11.39
CA LEU A 61 -29.13 27.41 10.33
C LEU A 61 -27.68 27.17 10.76
N VAL A 62 -27.29 27.54 11.97
CA VAL A 62 -25.91 27.31 12.46
C VAL A 62 -25.65 25.82 12.77
N LEU A 63 -26.65 25.08 13.27
CA LEU A 63 -26.54 23.62 13.42
C LEU A 63 -26.48 22.89 12.06
N SER A 64 -27.12 23.42 11.02
CA SER A 64 -27.05 22.83 9.67
C SER A 64 -25.69 23.00 8.98
N LEU A 65 -24.88 23.98 9.39
CA LEU A 65 -23.53 24.17 8.83
C LEU A 65 -22.43 23.35 9.56
N LEU A 66 -22.73 22.74 10.70
CA LEU A 66 -21.79 21.90 11.47
C LEU A 66 -22.11 20.39 11.37
N ALA A 67 -23.15 20.02 10.63
CA ALA A 67 -23.43 18.63 10.30
C ALA A 67 -22.51 18.17 9.16
N THR A 68 -21.43 17.51 9.57
CA THR A 68 -20.74 16.44 8.84
C THR A 68 -19.99 16.84 7.57
N VAL A 69 -18.78 17.37 7.74
CA VAL A 69 -17.65 16.83 6.96
C VAL A 69 -17.39 15.44 7.55
N ALA A 70 -18.11 14.42 7.05
CA ALA A 70 -17.71 13.05 7.30
C ALA A 70 -16.34 12.86 6.64
N PRO A 71 -15.34 12.29 7.32
CA PRO A 71 -14.17 11.81 6.61
C PRO A 71 -14.67 10.80 5.58
N GLN A 72 -14.53 11.10 4.29
CA GLN A 72 -14.77 10.14 3.23
C GLN A 72 -13.71 9.05 3.42
N SER A 73 -14.08 7.93 4.05
CA SER A 73 -13.40 6.66 3.80
C SER A 73 -13.48 6.46 2.29
N GLN A 74 -12.35 6.50 1.59
CA GLN A 74 -12.34 6.25 0.16
C GLN A 74 -13.03 4.89 -0.07
N ASP A 75 -14.08 4.91 -0.89
CA ASP A 75 -14.99 3.79 -1.12
C ASP A 75 -14.21 2.55 -1.60
N HIS A 76 -14.04 1.56 -0.71
CA HIS A 76 -13.62 0.21 -1.09
C HIS A 76 -14.68 -0.50 -1.95
N HIS A 77 -15.85 0.11 -2.13
CA HIS A 77 -16.98 -0.39 -2.90
C HIS A 77 -16.81 -0.22 -4.42
N ASP A 78 -15.90 0.63 -4.88
CA ASP A 78 -15.70 0.93 -6.31
C ASP A 78 -14.54 0.15 -6.96
N MET A 79 -13.90 -0.76 -6.21
CA MET A 79 -12.80 -1.58 -6.72
C MET A 79 -13.33 -2.90 -7.29
N ASP A 80 -12.79 -3.31 -8.45
CA ASP A 80 -13.09 -4.60 -9.07
C ASP A 80 -12.35 -5.73 -8.32
N TRP A 81 -12.93 -6.17 -7.21
CA TRP A 81 -12.44 -7.30 -6.42
C TRP A 81 -12.67 -8.62 -7.15
N VAL A 82 -11.64 -9.44 -7.29
CA VAL A 82 -11.75 -10.75 -7.95
C VAL A 82 -12.31 -11.84 -7.04
N ASN A 83 -12.49 -11.54 -5.75
CA ASN A 83 -12.98 -12.47 -4.74
C ASN A 83 -13.79 -11.75 -3.66
N ALA A 84 -14.69 -12.48 -2.99
CA ALA A 84 -15.18 -12.13 -1.67
C ALA A 84 -14.27 -12.68 -0.57
N TYR A 85 -14.47 -12.24 0.68
CA TYR A 85 -13.74 -12.79 1.82
C TYR A 85 -13.99 -14.29 1.98
N ARG A 86 -12.95 -15.00 2.42
CA ARG A 86 -12.87 -16.46 2.60
C ARG A 86 -13.15 -17.27 1.34
N GLN A 87 -13.27 -16.61 0.19
CA GLN A 87 -13.46 -17.23 -1.11
C GLN A 87 -12.09 -17.38 -1.81
N GLY A 88 -11.92 -18.50 -2.51
CA GLY A 88 -10.83 -18.66 -3.46
C GLY A 88 -11.08 -17.90 -4.77
N PHE A 89 -10.02 -17.70 -5.55
CA PHE A 89 -10.10 -17.11 -6.88
C PHE A 89 -9.03 -17.71 -7.81
N ASN A 90 -9.26 -17.55 -9.11
CA ASN A 90 -8.30 -17.84 -10.17
C ASN A 90 -8.35 -16.67 -11.15
N PHE A 91 -7.31 -15.85 -11.12
CA PHE A 91 -7.16 -14.69 -11.99
C PHE A 91 -6.06 -14.94 -13.01
N GLN A 92 -6.34 -14.70 -14.28
CA GLN A 92 -5.39 -14.81 -15.38
C GLN A 92 -5.53 -13.60 -16.28
N CYS A 93 -4.38 -13.03 -16.65
CA CYS A 93 -4.31 -12.00 -17.66
C CYS A 93 -4.67 -12.57 -19.04
N PRO A 94 -5.25 -11.74 -19.92
CA PRO A 94 -5.39 -12.09 -21.34
C PRO A 94 -4.05 -12.50 -21.97
N HIS A 95 -4.13 -13.26 -23.06
CA HIS A 95 -2.94 -13.70 -23.79
C HIS A 95 -2.10 -12.50 -24.25
N GLY A 96 -0.78 -12.56 -24.01
CA GLY A 96 0.16 -11.48 -24.35
C GLY A 96 0.27 -10.36 -23.31
N GLU A 97 -0.53 -10.42 -22.24
CA GLU A 97 -0.47 -9.48 -21.13
C GLU A 97 0.26 -10.08 -19.91
N ALA A 98 0.79 -9.20 -19.07
CA ALA A 98 1.44 -9.56 -17.82
C ALA A 98 0.83 -8.77 -16.65
N LEU A 99 0.97 -9.32 -15.43
CA LEU A 99 0.46 -8.69 -14.22
C LEU A 99 1.31 -7.46 -13.87
N VAL A 100 0.66 -6.29 -13.71
CA VAL A 100 1.34 -5.01 -13.46
C VAL A 100 0.88 -4.29 -12.20
N ALA A 101 -0.32 -4.59 -11.70
CA ALA A 101 -0.78 -4.06 -10.43
C ALA A 101 -1.45 -5.14 -9.58
N ILE A 102 -1.23 -5.03 -8.27
CA ILE A 102 -1.80 -5.91 -7.26
C ILE A 102 -2.26 -5.02 -6.11
N ARG A 103 -3.54 -5.08 -5.80
CA ARG A 103 -4.14 -4.38 -4.66
C ARG A 103 -4.84 -5.36 -3.76
N SER A 104 -4.80 -5.12 -2.46
CA SER A 104 -5.54 -5.94 -1.51
C SER A 104 -6.12 -5.13 -0.37
N TYR A 105 -7.29 -5.55 0.10
CA TYR A 105 -7.98 -4.93 1.22
C TYR A 105 -8.17 -5.88 2.40
N PHE A 106 -7.64 -5.57 3.58
CA PHE A 106 -7.65 -6.46 4.75
C PHE A 106 -8.90 -6.27 5.64
N SER A 107 -9.45 -7.38 6.13
CA SER A 107 -10.49 -7.35 7.17
C SER A 107 -10.28 -8.43 8.23
N GLU A 108 -10.11 -7.99 9.48
CA GLU A 108 -10.04 -8.88 10.64
C GLU A 108 -11.40 -9.51 10.95
N ALA A 109 -12.50 -8.76 10.79
CA ALA A 109 -13.85 -9.24 11.05
C ALA A 109 -14.24 -10.40 10.12
N GLU A 110 -13.68 -10.44 8.92
CA GLU A 110 -13.98 -11.44 7.89
C GLU A 110 -13.02 -12.62 7.91
N GLY A 111 -12.45 -12.95 9.08
CA GLY A 111 -11.55 -14.09 9.26
C GLY A 111 -10.09 -13.78 8.95
N SER A 112 -9.68 -12.54 9.22
CA SER A 112 -8.33 -12.03 8.92
C SER A 112 -7.93 -12.33 7.48
N ASP A 113 -8.76 -11.87 6.57
CA ASP A 113 -8.65 -12.19 5.17
C ASP A 113 -8.61 -10.93 4.30
N ARG A 114 -8.21 -11.11 3.03
CA ARG A 114 -8.05 -10.02 2.07
C ARG A 114 -8.93 -10.19 0.83
N LEU A 115 -9.51 -9.08 0.38
CA LEU A 115 -9.98 -8.94 -0.99
C LEU A 115 -8.78 -8.63 -1.89
N TRP A 116 -8.82 -9.10 -3.13
CA TRP A 116 -7.74 -8.90 -4.11
C TRP A 116 -8.25 -8.30 -5.39
N SER A 117 -7.45 -7.42 -5.97
CA SER A 117 -7.69 -6.83 -7.29
C SER A 117 -6.37 -6.81 -8.05
N PHE A 118 -6.45 -7.12 -9.35
CA PHE A 118 -5.30 -7.34 -10.20
C PHE A 118 -5.50 -6.60 -11.52
N GLU A 119 -4.44 -5.99 -12.03
CA GLU A 119 -4.46 -5.35 -13.35
C GLU A 119 -3.38 -5.93 -14.24
N CYS A 120 -3.75 -6.12 -15.50
CA CYS A 120 -2.89 -6.62 -16.55
C CYS A 120 -2.56 -5.51 -17.54
N GLN A 121 -1.42 -5.64 -18.20
CA GLN A 121 -1.05 -4.76 -19.29
C GLN A 121 -0.41 -5.56 -20.41
N PRO A 122 -0.64 -5.19 -21.69
CA PRO A 122 0.07 -5.74 -22.83
C PRO A 122 1.58 -5.65 -22.64
N THR A 123 2.25 -6.77 -22.90
CA THR A 123 3.71 -6.77 -22.97
C THR A 123 4.17 -6.00 -24.20
N PRO A 124 5.36 -5.35 -24.17
CA PRO A 124 5.86 -4.60 -25.32
C PRO A 124 6.01 -5.52 -26.53
N GLU A 125 5.71 -5.04 -27.75
CA GLU A 125 5.89 -5.81 -29.00
C GLU A 125 7.30 -6.41 -29.11
N GLY A 126 8.27 -5.65 -28.61
CA GLY A 126 9.66 -6.05 -28.55
C GLY A 126 9.89 -7.32 -27.75
N LEU A 127 9.01 -7.77 -26.84
CA LEU A 127 9.09 -9.02 -26.06
C LEU A 127 8.62 -10.25 -26.85
N GLY A 128 7.72 -10.04 -27.82
CA GLY A 128 7.03 -11.09 -28.57
C GLY A 128 5.90 -11.74 -27.78
N GLU A 129 5.33 -12.81 -28.35
CA GLU A 129 4.22 -13.54 -27.75
C GLU A 129 4.69 -14.59 -26.73
N PRO A 130 3.89 -14.85 -25.67
CA PRO A 130 4.16 -15.95 -24.76
C PRO A 130 4.11 -17.27 -25.51
N SER A 131 5.14 -18.09 -25.35
CA SER A 131 5.30 -19.37 -26.05
C SER A 131 4.67 -20.53 -25.31
N ASP A 132 4.64 -20.46 -23.97
CA ASP A 132 4.09 -21.49 -23.09
C ASP A 132 3.71 -20.86 -21.75
N CYS A 133 2.66 -21.36 -21.11
CA CYS A 133 2.21 -20.88 -19.80
C CYS A 133 1.79 -22.05 -18.90
N TRP A 134 2.07 -21.95 -17.60
CA TRP A 134 1.83 -23.01 -16.63
C TRP A 134 1.58 -22.43 -15.23
N TRP A 135 0.97 -23.25 -14.38
CA TRP A 135 0.87 -22.95 -12.95
C TRP A 135 2.12 -23.45 -12.23
N ASP A 136 2.71 -22.60 -11.40
CA ASP A 136 3.83 -22.98 -10.52
C ASP A 136 3.35 -23.88 -9.36
N ASP A 137 4.23 -24.34 -8.48
CA ASP A 137 3.81 -25.15 -7.33
C ASP A 137 2.99 -24.35 -6.30
N ILE A 138 1.93 -24.98 -5.77
CA ILE A 138 1.10 -24.40 -4.72
C ILE A 138 1.84 -24.41 -3.37
N ASN A 139 1.73 -23.31 -2.61
CA ASN A 139 2.26 -23.26 -1.26
C ASN A 139 1.25 -23.78 -0.22
N ARG A 140 1.76 -24.11 0.98
CA ARG A 140 0.92 -24.42 2.13
C ARG A 140 0.62 -23.15 2.93
N ALA A 141 -0.64 -22.97 3.31
CA ALA A 141 -1.07 -21.86 4.15
C ALA A 141 -0.36 -21.85 5.52
N GLY A 142 -0.17 -20.66 6.09
CA GLY A 142 0.47 -20.44 7.38
C GLY A 142 2.01 -20.52 7.37
N LEU A 143 2.63 -20.76 6.21
CA LEU A 143 4.09 -20.79 6.04
C LEU A 143 4.59 -19.65 5.17
N GLU A 144 5.86 -19.27 5.35
CA GLU A 144 6.54 -18.42 4.38
C GLU A 144 6.60 -19.11 3.02
N TRP A 145 6.46 -18.32 1.96
CA TRP A 145 6.46 -18.83 0.60
C TRP A 145 7.29 -17.92 -0.29
N THR A 146 8.17 -18.52 -1.08
CA THR A 146 8.90 -17.84 -2.15
C THR A 146 8.68 -18.62 -3.42
N SER A 147 8.17 -17.95 -4.45
CA SER A 147 8.01 -18.50 -5.78
C SER A 147 8.59 -17.51 -6.79
N THR A 148 9.24 -18.05 -7.80
CA THR A 148 9.74 -17.31 -8.96
C THR A 148 9.51 -18.17 -10.17
N CYS A 149 8.82 -17.61 -11.18
CA CYS A 149 8.51 -18.33 -12.41
C CYS A 149 9.77 -18.93 -13.03
N THR A 150 9.77 -20.25 -13.19
CA THR A 150 10.85 -21.01 -13.83
C THR A 150 10.96 -20.66 -15.31
N ARG A 151 12.00 -21.19 -15.99
CA ARG A 151 12.24 -20.94 -17.43
C ARG A 151 12.16 -19.46 -17.81
N ASN A 152 12.71 -18.54 -17.01
CA ASN A 152 12.65 -17.09 -17.29
C ASN A 152 11.22 -16.51 -17.46
N GLY A 153 10.19 -17.19 -16.96
CA GLY A 153 8.79 -16.77 -17.11
C GLY A 153 8.44 -15.52 -16.33
N LEU A 154 7.34 -14.89 -16.72
CA LEU A 154 6.71 -13.74 -16.06
C LEU A 154 5.40 -14.15 -15.42
N VAL A 155 5.01 -13.49 -14.32
CA VAL A 155 3.72 -13.70 -13.69
C VAL A 155 2.63 -13.05 -14.56
N ALA A 156 1.69 -13.88 -15.02
CA ALA A 156 0.53 -13.48 -15.81
C ALA A 156 -0.79 -13.86 -15.13
N GLY A 157 -0.75 -14.30 -13.88
CA GLY A 157 -1.96 -14.64 -13.12
C GLY A 157 -1.64 -15.13 -11.72
N VAL A 158 -2.69 -15.19 -10.90
CA VAL A 158 -2.61 -15.58 -9.49
C VAL A 158 -3.84 -16.42 -9.17
N GLN A 159 -3.61 -17.57 -8.53
CA GLN A 159 -4.65 -18.36 -7.92
C GLN A 159 -4.41 -18.40 -6.41
N SER A 160 -5.51 -18.35 -5.67
CA SER A 160 -5.47 -18.47 -4.22
C SER A 160 -6.70 -19.14 -3.66
N MET A 161 -6.52 -19.89 -2.57
CA MET A 161 -7.60 -20.52 -1.82
C MET A 161 -7.45 -20.22 -0.33
N TYR A 162 -8.56 -19.86 0.32
CA TYR A 162 -8.57 -19.58 1.76
C TYR A 162 -8.59 -20.87 2.58
N PHE A 163 -7.78 -20.92 3.64
CA PHE A 163 -7.64 -22.07 4.53
C PHE A 163 -7.99 -21.70 5.97
N GLU A 164 -9.20 -22.07 6.39
CA GLU A 164 -9.82 -21.63 7.65
C GLU A 164 -9.02 -22.03 8.90
N SER A 165 -8.39 -23.20 8.90
CA SER A 165 -7.70 -23.72 10.10
C SER A 165 -6.51 -22.85 10.56
N VAL A 166 -5.93 -22.07 9.65
CA VAL A 166 -4.79 -21.18 9.94
C VAL A 166 -5.11 -19.69 9.70
N LEU A 167 -6.30 -19.38 9.17
CA LEU A 167 -6.73 -18.04 8.77
C LEU A 167 -5.70 -17.38 7.84
N ASP A 168 -5.37 -18.10 6.75
CA ASP A 168 -4.43 -17.66 5.71
C ASP A 168 -4.82 -18.31 4.38
N ARG A 169 -4.06 -18.00 3.34
CA ARG A 169 -4.29 -18.48 1.98
C ARG A 169 -3.16 -19.36 1.46
N GLU A 170 -3.54 -20.30 0.62
CA GLU A 170 -2.65 -20.95 -0.35
C GLU A 170 -2.59 -20.10 -1.62
N TRP A 171 -1.46 -20.18 -2.32
CA TRP A 171 -1.05 -19.29 -3.38
C TRP A 171 -0.32 -20.06 -4.46
N GLN A 172 -0.59 -19.65 -5.69
CA GLN A 172 0.02 -20.19 -6.89
C GLN A 172 0.11 -19.10 -7.94
N PHE A 173 1.23 -19.00 -8.64
CA PHE A 173 1.37 -18.09 -9.77
C PHE A 173 1.14 -18.81 -11.09
N TYR A 174 0.47 -18.11 -12.01
CA TYR A 174 0.43 -18.48 -13.41
C TYR A 174 1.59 -17.78 -14.12
N CYS A 175 2.49 -18.58 -14.66
CA CYS A 175 3.73 -18.14 -15.28
C CYS A 175 3.64 -18.31 -16.78
N CYS A 176 4.02 -17.28 -17.54
CA CYS A 176 4.13 -17.32 -18.99
C CYS A 176 5.57 -17.10 -19.43
N TYR A 177 6.07 -18.00 -20.28
CA TYR A 177 7.41 -17.99 -20.84
C TYR A 177 7.43 -17.28 -22.18
N TYR A 178 8.40 -16.38 -22.35
CA TYR A 178 8.68 -15.69 -23.60
C TYR A 178 9.97 -16.25 -24.19
N LYS A 179 9.84 -16.96 -25.30
CA LYS A 179 10.96 -17.68 -25.91
C LYS A 179 12.12 -16.73 -26.21
N ARG A 180 13.32 -17.19 -25.82
CA ARG A 180 14.59 -16.48 -25.99
C ARG A 180 14.71 -15.17 -25.20
N ARG A 181 13.82 -14.84 -24.25
CA ARG A 181 13.97 -13.63 -23.41
C ARG A 181 14.45 -13.97 -22.01
N CYS A 182 15.37 -13.17 -21.49
CA CYS A 182 15.97 -13.40 -20.19
C CYS A 182 15.65 -12.27 -19.22
N PRO A 183 15.29 -12.58 -17.97
CA PRO A 183 15.23 -11.61 -16.91
C PRO A 183 16.64 -11.15 -16.55
N TYR A 184 16.81 -9.85 -16.38
CA TYR A 184 18.03 -9.24 -15.89
C TYR A 184 17.70 -8.05 -14.98
N SER A 185 18.69 -7.57 -14.23
CA SER A 185 18.53 -6.42 -13.33
C SER A 185 17.34 -6.57 -12.36
N CYS A 186 17.19 -7.76 -11.77
CA CYS A 186 16.12 -8.05 -10.85
C CYS A 186 16.30 -7.35 -9.50
N MET A 187 15.19 -6.90 -8.91
CA MET A 187 15.14 -6.30 -7.58
C MET A 187 13.92 -6.83 -6.82
N LYS A 188 14.03 -6.85 -5.48
CA LYS A 188 12.87 -7.10 -4.61
C LYS A 188 12.30 -5.78 -4.11
N THR A 189 10.98 -5.69 -4.02
CA THR A 189 10.32 -4.56 -3.35
C THR A 189 10.57 -4.60 -1.83
N ASN A 190 10.22 -3.51 -1.14
CA ASN A 190 9.98 -3.57 0.30
C ASN A 190 8.76 -4.45 0.60
N ASP A 191 8.46 -4.65 1.89
CA ASP A 191 7.24 -5.32 2.31
C ASP A 191 6.01 -4.52 1.90
N ILE A 192 5.05 -5.22 1.27
CA ILE A 192 3.77 -4.68 0.81
C ILE A 192 2.68 -5.60 1.37
N PRO A 193 1.81 -5.11 2.28
CA PRO A 193 1.87 -3.80 2.92
C PRO A 193 3.12 -3.64 3.81
N LEU A 194 3.49 -2.39 4.14
CA LEU A 194 4.65 -2.11 4.99
C LEU A 194 4.45 -2.62 6.43
N TYR A 195 3.21 -2.56 6.91
CA TYR A 195 2.79 -3.16 8.17
C TYR A 195 1.61 -4.11 7.95
N TYR A 196 1.54 -5.16 8.75
CA TYR A 196 0.40 -6.07 8.74
C TYR A 196 -0.92 -5.33 9.01
N LYS A 197 -2.00 -5.87 8.47
CA LYS A 197 -3.39 -5.37 8.53
C LYS A 197 -3.62 -4.04 7.79
N GLU A 198 -2.61 -3.49 7.14
CA GLU A 198 -2.77 -2.35 6.23
C GLU A 198 -3.12 -2.82 4.82
N GLU A 199 -3.58 -1.85 4.02
CA GLU A 199 -3.86 -2.07 2.61
C GLU A 199 -2.58 -2.20 1.80
N ALA A 200 -2.61 -3.14 0.87
CA ALA A 200 -1.47 -3.45 0.04
C ALA A 200 -1.72 -2.90 -1.35
N GLU A 201 -0.78 -2.12 -1.87
CA GLU A 201 -0.79 -1.68 -3.26
C GLU A 201 0.61 -1.80 -3.85
N LEU A 202 0.71 -2.58 -4.92
CA LEU A 202 1.85 -2.57 -5.83
C LEU A 202 1.32 -2.14 -7.20
N VAL A 203 1.93 -1.10 -7.75
CA VAL A 203 1.91 -0.81 -9.18
C VAL A 203 3.36 -0.85 -9.65
N VAL A 204 3.66 -1.61 -10.70
CA VAL A 204 5.03 -1.71 -11.22
C VAL A 204 5.53 -0.30 -11.58
N PRO A 205 6.59 0.21 -10.92
CA PRO A 205 6.88 1.65 -10.90
C PRO A 205 7.51 2.18 -12.19
N THR A 206 8.11 1.29 -13.00
CA THR A 206 8.93 1.70 -14.16
C THR A 206 8.60 0.82 -15.35
N TYR A 207 8.43 1.44 -16.51
CA TYR A 207 8.21 0.73 -17.78
C TYR A 207 9.36 -0.23 -18.08
N GLY A 208 9.02 -1.47 -18.45
CA GLY A 208 9.98 -2.53 -18.76
C GLY A 208 10.45 -3.36 -17.56
N TYR A 209 9.88 -3.13 -16.36
CA TYR A 209 9.93 -4.12 -15.28
C TYR A 209 8.68 -5.01 -15.32
N PHE A 210 8.85 -6.26 -14.93
CA PHE A 210 7.78 -7.26 -14.87
C PHE A 210 7.89 -8.05 -13.58
N ILE A 211 6.74 -8.48 -13.06
CA ILE A 211 6.68 -9.35 -11.89
C ILE A 211 7.12 -10.75 -12.31
N ARG A 212 8.18 -11.27 -11.68
CA ARG A 212 8.67 -12.64 -11.90
C ARG A 212 8.25 -13.60 -10.79
N GLY A 213 7.80 -13.07 -9.67
CA GLY A 213 7.39 -13.85 -8.51
C GLY A 213 7.34 -12.99 -7.26
N ALA A 214 7.28 -13.64 -6.10
CA ALA A 214 7.23 -12.98 -4.81
C ALA A 214 7.83 -13.85 -3.71
N GLN A 215 8.30 -13.19 -2.66
CA GLN A 215 8.59 -13.77 -1.37
C GLN A 215 7.59 -13.22 -0.36
N THR A 216 7.13 -14.06 0.55
CA THR A 216 6.08 -13.70 1.50
C THR A 216 6.44 -14.13 2.92
N THR A 217 6.04 -13.30 3.87
CA THR A 217 6.17 -13.56 5.30
C THR A 217 4.79 -13.56 5.93
N PHE A 218 4.51 -14.55 6.78
CA PHE A 218 3.21 -14.72 7.44
C PHE A 218 3.33 -14.53 8.94
N SER A 219 2.43 -13.73 9.51
CA SER A 219 2.33 -13.57 10.97
C SER A 219 1.22 -14.45 11.51
N GLY A 220 1.59 -15.52 12.25
CA GLY A 220 0.61 -16.37 12.93
C GLY A 220 -0.16 -15.69 14.07
N VAL A 221 0.32 -14.53 14.56
CA VAL A 221 -0.37 -13.73 15.58
C VAL A 221 -1.37 -12.79 14.94
N LEU A 222 -0.96 -12.08 13.88
CA LEU A 222 -1.81 -11.08 13.21
C LEU A 222 -2.70 -11.68 12.13
N ARG A 223 -2.43 -12.95 11.75
CA ARG A 223 -3.14 -13.72 10.71
C ARG A 223 -3.18 -12.97 9.39
N ASP A 224 -2.01 -12.50 8.98
CA ASP A 224 -1.86 -11.68 7.80
C ASP A 224 -0.47 -11.85 7.18
N ARG A 225 -0.32 -11.45 5.91
CA ARG A 225 0.86 -11.70 5.08
C ARG A 225 1.39 -10.42 4.46
N GLN A 226 2.71 -10.31 4.43
CA GLN A 226 3.43 -9.28 3.68
C GLN A 226 4.12 -9.89 2.46
N TRP A 227 4.28 -9.07 1.43
CA TRP A 227 4.79 -9.48 0.13
C TRP A 227 6.00 -8.64 -0.26
N LYS A 228 7.05 -9.32 -0.74
CA LYS A 228 8.18 -8.74 -1.45
C LYS A 228 8.16 -9.26 -2.88
N TYR A 229 7.71 -8.43 -3.81
CA TYR A 229 7.63 -8.81 -5.22
C TYR A 229 9.01 -8.75 -5.87
N ILE A 230 9.28 -9.72 -6.74
CA ILE A 230 10.52 -9.81 -7.51
C ILE A 230 10.24 -9.19 -8.87
N LEU A 231 10.81 -8.02 -9.12
CA LEU A 231 10.66 -7.27 -10.37
C LEU A 231 11.93 -7.41 -11.19
N CYS A 232 11.81 -7.79 -12.45
CA CYS A 232 12.94 -7.95 -13.38
C CYS A 232 12.69 -7.20 -14.67
N ARG A 233 13.76 -6.78 -15.34
CA ARG A 233 13.72 -6.32 -16.74
C ARG A 233 13.89 -7.52 -17.67
N MET A 234 13.36 -7.44 -18.88
CA MET A 234 13.51 -8.49 -19.89
C MET A 234 14.38 -8.02 -21.05
N THR A 235 15.26 -8.88 -21.53
CA THR A 235 16.12 -8.57 -22.68
C THR A 235 15.28 -8.31 -23.93
N ASP A 236 15.76 -7.39 -24.76
CA ASP A 236 15.27 -7.16 -26.12
C ASP A 236 15.95 -8.09 -27.14
N PHE A 237 17.08 -8.70 -26.77
CA PHE A 237 17.78 -9.72 -27.54
C PHE A 237 17.49 -11.14 -27.06
N ASP A 238 17.77 -12.08 -27.97
CA ASP A 238 17.64 -13.50 -27.74
C ASP A 238 18.77 -14.03 -26.83
N CYS A 239 18.42 -14.64 -25.70
CA CYS A 239 19.35 -15.32 -24.82
C CYS A 239 19.31 -16.85 -25.02
N GLU A 240 20.48 -17.49 -24.95
CA GLU A 240 20.65 -18.93 -25.16
C GLU A 240 20.52 -19.76 -23.86
N PHE A 241 20.31 -19.13 -22.70
CA PHE A 241 20.34 -19.80 -21.40
C PHE A 241 19.08 -19.53 -20.57
N GLU A 242 18.65 -20.54 -19.82
CA GLU A 242 17.68 -20.40 -18.75
C GLU A 242 18.42 -19.98 -17.48
N ASN A 243 17.99 -18.90 -16.83
CA ASN A 243 18.51 -18.57 -15.50
C ASN A 243 17.81 -19.48 -14.49
N LEU A 244 18.54 -20.52 -14.06
CA LEU A 244 18.17 -21.41 -12.94
C LEU A 244 18.14 -20.64 -11.63
#